data_AF-A0A836RGK5-F1
#
_entry.id   AF-A0A836RGK5-F1
#
_cell.length_a   1.000
_cell.length_b   1.000
_cell.length_c   1.000
_cell.angle_alpha   90.00
_cell.angle_beta   90.00
_cell.angle_gamma   90.00
#
_symmetry.space_group_name_H-M   'P 1'
#
loop_
_entity.id
_entity.type
_entity.pdbx_description
1 polymer ?
#
loop_
_entity_poly.entity_id
_entity_poly.type
_entity_poly.pdbx_seq_one_letter_code
_entity_poly.pdbx_strand_id
1 'polypeptide(L)'
;FAWYPSQPHGPGLSWGTVVVAAVLAAAGEVFENVAGAAAAVRLGASRRSVILSLVGAFLGSLLGAGVASPVPILGWPVGAVLGGAVGAFLGATAGEVWKGRRRAEAVAVGKAAFTGRLLGTGGKLVAGAIMVLAIAVDAFVN
;
A
#
# COMPACT_ATOMS: atom_id res chain seq x y z
N PHE A 1 -10.60 -35.45 26.78
CA PHE A 1 -11.42 -34.36 27.34
C PHE A 1 -10.50 -33.42 28.11
N ALA A 2 -9.95 -32.39 27.44
CA ALA A 2 -9.02 -31.44 28.06
C ALA A 2 -9.76 -30.12 28.31
N TRP A 3 -9.81 -29.77 29.57
CA TRP A 3 -10.47 -28.63 30.19
C TRP A 3 -9.80 -27.33 29.74
N TYR A 4 -10.44 -26.58 28.83
CA TYR A 4 -10.11 -25.18 28.60
C TYR A 4 -10.85 -24.37 29.68
N PRO A 5 -10.17 -23.73 30.64
CA PRO A 5 -10.85 -22.83 31.55
C PRO A 5 -11.40 -21.68 30.70
N SER A 6 -12.73 -21.56 30.67
CA SER A 6 -13.42 -20.44 30.04
C SER A 6 -12.96 -19.15 30.70
N GLN A 7 -11.98 -18.49 30.07
CA GLN A 7 -11.58 -17.12 30.38
C GLN A 7 -12.84 -16.25 30.36
N PRO A 8 -13.13 -15.45 31.40
CA PRO A 8 -14.26 -14.54 31.40
C PRO A 8 -14.13 -13.64 30.17
N HIS A 9 -15.13 -13.65 29.32
CA HIS A 9 -15.19 -12.76 28.16
C HIS A 9 -15.21 -11.32 28.68
N GLY A 10 -14.04 -10.69 28.79
CA GLY A 10 -13.94 -9.24 28.83
C GLY A 10 -14.71 -8.70 27.61
N PRO A 11 -15.35 -7.52 27.68
CA PRO A 11 -16.10 -6.99 26.56
C PRO A 11 -15.16 -6.94 25.35
N GLY A 12 -15.37 -7.85 24.39
CA GLY A 12 -14.54 -7.94 23.20
C GLY A 12 -14.63 -6.64 22.41
N LEU A 13 -13.74 -6.48 21.42
CA LEU A 13 -13.82 -5.34 20.51
C LEU A 13 -15.23 -5.27 19.89
N SER A 14 -15.96 -4.21 20.18
CA SER A 14 -17.24 -3.94 19.53
C SER A 14 -17.02 -3.88 18.02
N TRP A 15 -17.93 -4.47 17.24
CA TRP A 15 -17.93 -4.35 15.79
C TRP A 15 -17.92 -2.89 15.32
N GLY A 16 -18.47 -1.97 16.12
CA GLY A 16 -18.36 -0.53 15.88
C GLY A 16 -16.91 -0.04 15.89
N THR A 17 -16.13 -0.47 16.89
CA THR A 17 -14.69 -0.16 17.00
C THR A 17 -13.90 -0.75 15.82
N VAL A 18 -14.23 -1.98 15.39
CA VAL A 18 -13.58 -2.62 14.23
C VAL A 18 -13.85 -1.86 12.94
N VAL A 19 -15.10 -1.47 12.69
CA VAL A 19 -15.47 -0.69 11.49
C VAL A 19 -14.80 0.68 11.49
N VAL A 20 -14.79 1.39 12.62
CA VAL A 20 -14.10 2.68 12.75
C VAL A 20 -12.60 2.53 12.48
N ALA A 21 -11.95 1.52 13.05
CA ALA A 21 -10.54 1.25 12.81
C ALA A 21 -10.25 0.92 11.34
N ALA A 22 -11.10 0.12 10.69
CA ALA A 22 -10.96 -0.22 9.28
C ALA A 22 -11.10 1.01 8.37
N VAL A 23 -12.04 1.91 8.66
CA VAL A 23 -12.23 3.16 7.91
C VAL A 23 -11.02 4.09 8.09
N LEU A 24 -10.52 4.25 9.32
CA LEU A 24 -9.34 5.08 9.58
C LEU A 24 -8.08 4.51 8.91
N ALA A 25 -7.90 3.20 8.93
CA ALA A 25 -6.80 2.53 8.24
C ALA A 25 -6.89 2.73 6.72
N ALA A 26 -8.07 2.54 6.12
CA ALA A 26 -8.29 2.78 4.70
C ALA A 26 -8.09 4.26 4.31
N ALA A 27 -8.52 5.20 5.16
CA ALA A 27 -8.27 6.62 4.94
C ALA A 27 -6.78 6.93 4.98
N GLY A 28 -6.05 6.46 6.01
CA GLY A 28 -4.60 6.61 6.11
C GLY A 28 -3.85 6.01 4.92
N GLU A 29 -4.27 4.82 4.48
CA GLU A 29 -3.77 4.15 3.28
C GLU A 29 -3.92 5.05 2.04
N VAL A 30 -5.08 5.69 1.85
CA VAL A 30 -5.35 6.60 0.73
C VAL A 30 -4.53 7.89 0.85
N PHE A 31 -4.52 8.53 2.02
CA PHE A 31 -3.76 9.76 2.26
C PHE A 31 -2.27 9.57 1.96
N GLU A 32 -1.71 8.44 2.39
CA GLU A 32 -0.32 8.12 2.13
C GLU A 32 -0.07 7.81 0.65
N ASN A 33 -0.97 7.10 -0.03
CA ASN A 33 -0.85 6.87 -1.46
C ASN A 33 -0.95 8.18 -2.27
N VAL A 34 -1.78 9.14 -1.84
CA VAL A 34 -1.86 10.48 -2.44
C VAL A 34 -0.62 11.31 -2.14
N ALA A 35 -0.09 11.25 -0.92
CA ALA A 35 1.16 11.91 -0.54
C ALA A 35 2.36 11.32 -1.30
N GLY A 36 2.41 10.00 -1.50
CA GLY A 36 3.40 9.33 -2.33
C GLY A 36 3.32 9.75 -3.80
N ALA A 37 2.11 10.03 -4.29
CA ALA A 37 1.90 10.60 -5.62
C ALA A 37 2.29 12.09 -5.74
N ALA A 38 2.65 12.77 -4.65
CA ALA A 38 3.04 14.19 -4.68
C ALA A 38 4.23 14.45 -5.61
N ALA A 39 5.17 13.50 -5.73
CA ALA A 39 6.27 13.60 -6.69
C ALA A 39 5.78 13.67 -8.15
N ALA A 40 4.75 12.87 -8.50
CA ALA A 40 4.13 12.91 -9.82
C ALA A 40 3.32 14.20 -10.04
N VAL A 41 2.59 14.66 -9.01
CA VAL A 41 1.83 15.92 -9.06
C VAL A 41 2.75 17.12 -9.26
N ARG A 42 3.95 17.14 -8.67
CA ARG A 42 4.97 18.18 -8.90
C ARG A 42 5.46 18.24 -10.34
N LEU A 43 5.40 17.13 -11.08
CA LEU A 43 5.67 17.07 -12.53
C LEU A 43 4.42 17.42 -13.37
N GLY A 44 3.36 17.91 -12.73
CA GLY A 44 2.11 18.29 -13.36
C GLY A 44 1.24 17.11 -13.76
N ALA A 45 1.30 15.97 -13.06
CA ALA A 45 0.45 14.81 -13.34
C ALA A 45 -1.04 15.21 -13.40
N SER A 46 -1.75 14.66 -14.37
CA SER A 46 -3.19 14.86 -14.50
C SER A 46 -3.98 14.03 -13.49
N ARG A 47 -5.23 14.44 -13.22
CA ARG A 47 -6.17 13.65 -12.41
C ARG A 47 -6.35 12.23 -12.94
N ARG A 48 -6.37 12.06 -14.26
CA ARG A 48 -6.48 10.73 -14.89
C ARG A 48 -5.25 9.88 -14.57
N SER A 49 -4.06 10.44 -14.71
CA SER A 49 -2.81 9.74 -14.34
C SER A 49 -2.79 9.31 -12.88
N VAL A 50 -3.22 10.17 -11.96
CA VAL A 50 -3.32 9.80 -10.53
C VAL A 50 -4.28 8.63 -10.35
N ILE A 51 -5.51 8.70 -10.86
CA ILE A 51 -6.51 7.63 -10.71
C ILE A 51 -6.02 6.32 -11.34
N LEU A 52 -5.53 6.36 -12.59
CA LEU A 52 -5.01 5.18 -13.27
C LEU A 52 -3.78 4.60 -12.56
N SER A 53 -2.94 5.43 -11.95
CA SER A 53 -1.80 4.94 -11.15
C SER A 53 -2.26 4.19 -9.90
N LEU A 54 -3.31 4.64 -9.22
CA LEU A 54 -3.86 3.96 -8.04
C LEU A 54 -4.48 2.61 -8.42
N VAL A 55 -5.31 2.60 -9.47
CA VAL A 55 -5.91 1.36 -10.00
C VAL A 55 -4.84 0.39 -10.49
N GLY A 56 -3.87 0.90 -11.25
CA GLY A 56 -2.73 0.13 -11.73
C GLY A 56 -1.93 -0.44 -10.57
N ALA A 57 -1.66 0.34 -9.53
CA ALA A 57 -0.94 -0.13 -8.35
C ALA A 57 -1.70 -1.22 -7.59
N PHE A 58 -3.01 -1.08 -7.46
CA PHE A 58 -3.85 -2.09 -6.81
C PHE A 58 -3.82 -3.42 -7.57
N LEU A 59 -4.16 -3.38 -8.87
CA LEU A 59 -4.17 -4.58 -9.73
C LEU A 59 -2.77 -5.19 -9.87
N GLY A 60 -1.76 -4.34 -10.05
CA GLY A 60 -0.37 -4.75 -10.12
C GLY A 60 0.11 -5.42 -8.83
N SER A 61 -0.32 -4.94 -7.66
CA SER A 61 0.02 -5.58 -6.37
C SER A 61 -0.61 -6.97 -6.28
N LEU A 62 -1.88 -7.11 -6.67
CA LEU A 62 -2.59 -8.39 -6.66
C LEU A 62 -1.92 -9.42 -7.59
N LEU A 63 -1.66 -9.00 -8.83
CA LEU A 63 -1.02 -9.85 -9.85
C LEU A 63 0.41 -10.18 -9.45
N GLY A 64 1.18 -9.20 -8.98
CA GLY A 64 2.56 -9.41 -8.55
C GLY A 64 2.66 -10.37 -7.37
N ALA A 65 1.77 -10.26 -6.38
CA ALA A 65 1.69 -11.21 -5.27
C ALA A 65 1.37 -12.63 -5.76
N GLY A 66 0.41 -12.77 -6.68
CA GLY A 66 0.04 -14.05 -7.28
C GLY A 66 1.18 -14.69 -8.07
N VAL A 67 1.89 -13.91 -8.90
CA VAL A 67 3.03 -14.40 -9.69
C VAL A 67 4.20 -14.80 -8.82
N ALA A 68 4.47 -14.06 -7.74
CA ALA A 68 5.55 -14.35 -6.82
C ALA A 68 5.18 -15.40 -5.75
N SER A 69 3.93 -15.88 -5.74
CA SER A 69 3.43 -16.86 -4.77
C SER A 69 4.23 -18.18 -4.67
N PRO A 70 4.93 -18.67 -5.71
CA PRO A 70 5.77 -19.86 -5.58
C PRO A 70 6.99 -19.68 -4.67
N VAL A 71 7.42 -18.43 -4.41
CA VAL A 71 8.54 -18.14 -3.52
C VAL A 71 8.04 -18.06 -2.07
N PRO A 72 8.41 -18.99 -1.19
CA PRO A 72 7.91 -19.01 0.18
C PRO A 72 8.40 -17.81 0.98
N ILE A 73 7.61 -17.41 1.99
CA ILE A 73 7.88 -16.34 2.97
C ILE A 73 7.88 -14.92 2.37
N LEU A 74 8.73 -14.65 1.38
CA LEU A 74 8.94 -13.29 0.83
C LEU A 74 8.31 -13.06 -0.54
N GLY A 75 7.91 -14.11 -1.26
CA GLY A 75 7.34 -13.98 -2.60
C GLY A 75 6.12 -13.06 -2.64
N TRP A 76 5.12 -13.35 -1.81
CA TRP A 76 3.89 -12.56 -1.71
C TRP A 76 4.13 -11.07 -1.44
N PRO A 77 4.82 -10.65 -0.37
CA PRO A 77 5.02 -9.23 -0.09
C PRO A 77 5.90 -8.55 -1.15
N VAL A 78 7.00 -9.17 -1.57
CA VAL A 78 7.90 -8.56 -2.58
C VAL A 78 7.18 -8.42 -3.92
N GLY A 79 6.45 -9.45 -4.34
CA GLY A 79 5.62 -9.43 -5.54
C GLY A 79 4.55 -8.34 -5.48
N ALA A 80 3.88 -8.17 -4.34
CA ALA A 80 2.90 -7.10 -4.15
C ALA A 80 3.52 -5.71 -4.28
N VAL A 81 4.67 -5.46 -3.65
CA VAL A 81 5.35 -4.16 -3.71
C VAL A 81 5.82 -3.84 -5.12
N LEU A 82 6.53 -4.77 -5.77
CA LEU A 82 7.07 -4.57 -7.12
C LEU A 82 5.96 -4.49 -8.16
N GLY A 83 5.00 -5.40 -8.11
CA GLY A 83 3.84 -5.40 -8.99
C GLY A 83 3.03 -4.11 -8.84
N GLY A 84 2.84 -3.63 -7.61
CA GLY A 84 2.18 -2.35 -7.35
C GLY A 84 2.95 -1.15 -7.89
N ALA A 85 4.28 -1.12 -7.75
CA ALA A 85 5.09 -0.04 -8.29
C ALA A 85 5.04 -0.01 -9.83
N VAL A 86 5.18 -1.17 -10.48
CA VAL A 86 5.06 -1.29 -11.94
C VAL A 86 3.65 -0.92 -12.42
N GLY A 87 2.62 -1.38 -11.72
CA GLY A 87 1.24 -1.01 -12.00
C GLY A 87 1.00 0.50 -11.89
N ALA A 88 1.55 1.14 -10.86
CA ALA A 88 1.50 2.60 -10.69
C ALA A 88 2.18 3.34 -11.86
N PHE A 89 3.36 2.88 -12.27
CA PHE A 89 4.11 3.41 -13.41
C PHE A 89 3.30 3.35 -14.70
N LEU A 90 2.76 2.17 -15.02
CA LEU A 90 2.01 1.94 -16.24
C LEU A 90 0.70 2.74 -16.25
N GLY A 91 -0.03 2.74 -15.14
CA GLY A 91 -1.26 3.51 -14.99
C GLY A 91 -1.03 5.02 -15.12
N ALA A 92 -0.02 5.55 -14.43
CA ALA A 92 0.34 6.97 -14.51
C ALA A 92 0.75 7.37 -15.93
N THR A 93 1.61 6.58 -16.58
CA THR A 93 2.10 6.84 -17.94
C THR A 93 0.94 6.77 -18.95
N ALA A 94 0.09 5.76 -18.85
CA ALA A 94 -1.09 5.60 -19.72
C ALA A 94 -2.06 6.77 -19.56
N GLY A 95 -2.30 7.25 -18.33
CA GLY A 95 -3.16 8.40 -18.08
C GLY A 95 -2.65 9.70 -18.70
N GLU A 96 -1.33 9.91 -18.71
CA GLU A 96 -0.72 11.08 -19.37
C GLU A 96 -0.72 10.96 -20.90
N VAL A 97 -0.40 9.78 -21.43
CA VAL A 97 -0.47 9.53 -22.88
C VAL A 97 -1.90 9.73 -23.39
N TRP A 98 -2.92 9.26 -22.65
CA TRP A 98 -4.31 9.47 -23.01
C TRP A 98 -4.75 10.94 -22.93
N LYS A 99 -4.12 11.75 -22.07
CA LYS A 99 -4.31 13.20 -22.07
C LYS A 99 -3.64 13.90 -23.27
N GLY A 100 -2.88 13.17 -24.09
CA GLY A 100 -2.17 13.71 -25.25
C GLY A 100 -0.79 14.29 -24.92
N ARG A 101 -0.24 13.98 -23.75
CA ARG A 101 1.08 14.46 -23.35
C ARG A 101 2.20 13.75 -24.10
N ARG A 102 3.33 14.43 -24.26
CA ARG A 102 4.50 13.85 -24.93
C ARG A 102 4.98 12.61 -24.17
N ARG A 103 5.36 11.55 -24.89
CA ARG A 103 5.77 10.27 -24.27
C ARG A 103 6.89 10.44 -23.23
N ALA A 104 7.85 11.32 -23.47
CA ALA A 104 8.93 11.59 -22.51
C ALA A 104 8.41 12.16 -21.18
N GLU A 105 7.47 13.11 -21.22
CA GLU A 105 6.83 13.68 -20.03
C GLU A 105 5.95 12.65 -19.31
N ALA A 106 5.19 11.86 -20.07
CA ALA A 106 4.35 10.80 -19.52
C ALA A 106 5.18 9.76 -18.75
N VAL A 107 6.33 9.35 -19.30
CA VAL A 107 7.25 8.43 -18.64
C VAL A 107 7.89 9.07 -17.40
N ALA A 108 8.21 10.37 -17.43
CA ALA A 108 8.72 11.07 -16.26
C ALA A 108 7.70 11.08 -15.10
N VAL A 109 6.43 11.36 -15.40
CA VAL A 109 5.32 11.25 -14.44
C VAL A 109 5.17 9.82 -13.93
N GLY A 110 5.24 8.82 -14.82
CA GLY A 110 5.22 7.41 -14.45
C GLY A 110 6.34 7.03 -13.49
N LYS A 111 7.58 7.45 -13.76
CA LYS A 111 8.73 7.19 -12.88
C LYS A 111 8.53 7.81 -11.50
N ALA A 112 8.00 9.03 -11.45
CA ALA A 112 7.68 9.66 -10.16
C ALA A 112 6.61 8.90 -9.38
N ALA A 113 5.58 8.36 -10.05
CA ALA A 113 4.58 7.50 -9.43
C ALA A 113 5.18 6.17 -8.92
N PHE A 114 6.08 5.56 -9.70
CA PHE A 114 6.82 4.35 -9.31
C PHE A 114 7.64 4.57 -8.03
N THR A 115 8.49 5.60 -8.02
CA THR A 115 9.35 5.90 -6.87
C THR A 115 8.52 6.32 -5.67
N GLY A 116 7.46 7.12 -5.87
CA GLY A 116 6.51 7.48 -4.81
C GLY A 116 5.86 6.26 -4.17
N ARG A 117 5.47 5.26 -4.97
CA ARG A 117 4.89 4.00 -4.47
C ARG A 117 5.89 3.17 -3.67
N LEU A 118 7.13 3.05 -4.13
CA LEU A 118 8.18 2.33 -3.42
C LEU A 118 8.52 3.01 -2.08
N LEU A 119 8.69 4.33 -2.09
CA LEU A 119 9.01 5.10 -0.87
C LEU A 119 7.86 5.05 0.14
N GLY A 120 6.61 5.22 -0.30
CA GLY A 120 5.45 5.10 0.58
C GLY A 120 5.34 3.70 1.19
N THR A 121 5.47 2.65 0.35
CA THR A 121 5.39 1.27 0.84
C THR A 121 6.55 0.95 1.80
N GLY A 122 7.76 1.43 1.51
CA GLY A 122 8.90 1.33 2.41
C GLY A 122 8.66 2.05 3.76
N GLY A 123 8.07 3.24 3.72
CA GLY A 123 7.66 3.99 4.92
C GLY A 123 6.70 3.20 5.80
N LYS A 124 5.68 2.56 5.21
CA LYS A 124 4.75 1.68 5.93
C LYS A 124 5.44 0.48 6.57
N LEU A 125 6.40 -0.13 5.89
CA LEU A 125 7.12 -1.27 6.45
C LEU A 125 7.95 -0.87 7.67
N VAL A 126 8.58 0.30 7.64
CA VAL A 126 9.31 0.85 8.80
C VAL A 126 8.35 1.16 9.95
N ALA A 127 7.25 1.86 9.68
CA ALA A 127 6.24 2.14 10.69
C ALA A 127 5.66 0.84 11.29
N GLY A 128 5.37 -0.15 10.44
CA GLY A 128 4.97 -1.50 10.83
C GLY A 128 5.96 -2.18 11.77
N ALA A 129 7.25 -2.15 11.42
CA ALA A 129 8.30 -2.72 12.25
C ALA A 129 8.41 -2.01 13.61
N ILE A 130 8.31 -0.68 13.65
CA ILE A 130 8.32 0.10 14.90
C ILE A 130 7.13 -0.31 15.79
N MET A 131 5.93 -0.44 15.21
CA MET A 131 4.75 -0.88 15.96
C MET A 131 4.93 -2.28 16.56
N VAL A 132 5.45 -3.23 15.79
CA VAL A 132 5.73 -4.59 16.27
C VAL A 132 6.75 -4.59 17.40
N LEU A 133 7.83 -3.82 17.27
CA LEU A 133 8.85 -3.70 18.31
C LEU A 133 8.30 -3.08 19.60
N ALA A 134 7.47 -2.03 19.50
CA ALA A 134 6.84 -1.40 20.65
C ALA A 134 5.93 -2.38 21.41
N ILE A 135 5.11 -3.14 20.68
CA ILE A 135 4.23 -4.18 21.27
C ILE A 135 5.05 -5.29 21.90
N ALA A 136 6.13 -5.74 21.25
CA ALA A 136 6.99 -6.77 21.80
C ALA A 136 7.66 -6.32 23.10
N VAL A 137 8.21 -5.10 23.15
CA VAL A 137 8.82 -4.54 24.36
C VAL A 137 7.80 -4.47 25.49
N ASP A 138 6.60 -3.96 25.24
CA ASP A 138 5.53 -3.90 26.25
C ASP A 138 5.18 -5.29 26.79
N ALA A 139 5.02 -6.28 25.90
CA ALA A 139 4.66 -7.65 26.26
C ALA A 139 5.75 -8.44 27.01
N PHE A 140 7.01 -8.02 26.94
CA PHE A 140 8.13 -8.67 27.65
C PHE A 140 8.60 -7.90 28.89
N VAL A 141 8.24 -6.62 29.01
CA VAL A 141 8.65 -5.75 30.12
C VAL A 141 7.54 -5.58 31.16
N ASN A 142 6.27 -5.69 30.77
CA ASN A 142 5.09 -5.72 31.66
C ASN A 142 4.51 -7.13 31.76
#